data_AF-J1JNL8-F1
#
_entry.id   AF-J1JNL8-F1
#
_cell.length_a   1.000
_cell.length_b   1.000
_cell.length_c   1.000
_cell.angle_alpha   90.00
_cell.angle_beta   90.00
_cell.angle_gamma   90.00
#
_symmetry.space_group_name_H-M   'P 1'
#
loop_
_entity.id
_entity.type
_entity.pdbx_description
1 polymer ?
#
loop_
_entity_poly.entity_id
_entity_poly.type
_entity_poly.pdbx_seq_one_letter_code
_entity_poly.pdbx_strand_id
1 'polypeptide(L)'
;MAWRDIPAFYKTLCKTTTIPQLALRLLILKGFRTYPLRHIHKDQIEDDIWTIPAENMKGRRDATTEFRVPLSTKALEILEQARLLSRNNFFFSATGRGPLVETFMSLYMKKLVLMPARMAFGLVYAIG
;
A
#
# COMPACT_ATOMS: atom_id res chain seq x y z
N MET A 1 -0.29 -16.61 6.70
CA MET A 1 0.71 -15.93 7.54
C MET A 1 0.05 -15.64 8.87
N ALA A 2 0.72 -15.94 9.98
CA ALA A 2 0.17 -15.66 11.30
C ALA A 2 0.24 -14.15 11.57
N TRP A 3 -0.70 -13.61 12.35
CA TRP A 3 -0.72 -12.18 12.68
C TRP A 3 0.58 -11.73 13.39
N ARG A 4 1.23 -12.65 14.12
CA ARG A 4 2.51 -12.43 14.82
C ARG A 4 3.68 -12.15 13.87
N ASP A 5 3.56 -12.56 12.61
CA ASP A 5 4.61 -12.36 11.60
C ASP A 5 4.54 -10.94 10.98
N ILE A 6 3.44 -10.20 11.19
CA ILE A 6 3.19 -8.89 10.56
C ILE A 6 4.31 -7.88 10.85
N PRO A 7 4.83 -7.75 12.09
CA PRO A 7 5.95 -6.84 12.36
C PRO A 7 7.21 -7.18 11.57
N ALA A 8 7.54 -8.48 11.45
CA ALA A 8 8.69 -8.93 10.68
C ALA A 8 8.49 -8.65 9.18
N PHE A 9 7.30 -8.93 8.66
CA PHE A 9 6.92 -8.62 7.28
C PHE A 9 6.99 -7.12 6.99
N TYR A 10 6.44 -6.27 7.88
CA TYR A 10 6.49 -4.81 7.74
C TYR A 10 7.93 -4.31 7.66
N LYS A 11 8.86 -4.87 8.47
CA LYS A 11 10.29 -4.55 8.37
C LYS A 11 10.86 -4.88 6.99
N THR A 12 10.43 -5.96 6.33
CA THR A 12 10.88 -6.27 4.96
C THR A 12 10.40 -5.22 3.95
N LEU A 13 9.19 -4.68 4.13
CA LEU A 13 8.65 -3.62 3.28
C LEU A 13 9.42 -2.30 3.44
N CYS A 14 10.05 -2.06 4.60
CA CYS A 14 10.84 -0.87 4.84
C CYS A 14 12.25 -0.92 4.21
N LYS A 15 12.71 -2.08 3.72
CA LYS A 15 14.05 -2.22 3.11
C LYS A 15 14.15 -1.59 1.72
N THR A 16 13.03 -1.35 1.05
CA THR A 16 13.01 -0.75 -0.29
C THR A 16 11.80 0.17 -0.40
N THR A 17 11.94 1.24 -1.19
CA THR A 17 10.91 2.26 -1.36
C THR A 17 10.33 2.15 -2.77
N THR A 18 9.40 1.23 -2.97
CA THR A 18 8.62 1.11 -4.23
C THR A 18 7.14 1.41 -3.99
N ILE A 19 6.42 1.83 -5.04
CA ILE A 19 4.98 2.13 -4.97
C ILE A 19 4.17 0.97 -4.32
N PRO A 20 4.34 -0.31 -4.70
CA PRO A 20 3.60 -1.40 -4.06
C PRO A 20 3.95 -1.60 -2.57
N GLN A 21 5.21 -1.38 -2.18
CA GLN A 21 5.62 -1.49 -0.78
C GLN A 21 5.04 -0.36 0.07
N LEU A 22 5.03 0.86 -0.44
CA LEU A 22 4.41 2.00 0.23
C LEU A 22 2.90 1.80 0.39
N ALA A 23 2.22 1.31 -0.64
CA ALA A 23 0.80 0.96 -0.57
C ALA A 23 0.52 -0.11 0.50
N LEU A 24 1.34 -1.17 0.56
CA LEU A 24 1.22 -2.22 1.59
C LEU A 24 1.53 -1.72 3.00
N ARG A 25 2.53 -0.84 3.15
CA ARG A 25 2.85 -0.22 4.46
C ARG A 25 1.66 0.59 4.96
N LEU A 26 1.05 1.41 4.10
CA LEU A 26 -0.14 2.19 4.46
C LEU A 26 -1.34 1.29 4.78
N LEU A 27 -1.52 0.21 4.02
CA LEU A 27 -2.59 -0.77 4.24
C LEU A 27 -2.50 -1.41 5.63
N ILE A 28 -1.29 -1.80 6.05
CA ILE A 28 -1.04 -2.38 7.38
C ILE A 28 -1.30 -1.35 8.48
N LEU A 29 -0.92 -0.08 8.28
CA LEU A 29 -1.06 0.96 9.31
C LEU A 29 -2.50 1.41 9.54
N LYS A 30 -3.33 1.46 8.50
CA LYS A 30 -4.69 2.02 8.60
C LYS A 30 -5.81 0.98 8.48
N GLY A 31 -5.53 -0.22 7.98
CA GLY A 31 -6.53 -1.28 7.87
C GLY A 31 -7.66 -1.00 6.88
N PHE A 32 -7.46 -0.07 5.93
CA PHE A 32 -8.48 0.25 4.95
C PHE A 32 -8.72 -0.89 3.95
N ARG A 33 -9.88 -0.81 3.29
CA ARG A 33 -10.08 -1.58 2.06
C ARG A 33 -9.08 -1.15 1.00
N THR A 34 -8.65 -2.11 0.20
CA THR A 34 -7.64 -1.89 -0.84
C THR A 34 -8.08 -0.92 -1.92
N TYR A 35 -9.38 -0.75 -2.17
CA TYR A 35 -9.89 0.12 -3.24
C TYR A 35 -9.66 1.62 -2.95
N PRO A 36 -10.18 2.22 -1.86
CA PRO A 36 -9.88 3.62 -1.52
C PRO A 36 -8.38 3.91 -1.49
N LEU A 37 -7.61 2.99 -0.91
CA LEU A 37 -6.16 3.15 -0.78
C LEU A 37 -5.47 3.26 -2.15
N ARG A 38 -5.84 2.43 -3.13
CA ARG A 38 -5.24 2.48 -4.48
C ARG A 38 -5.67 3.72 -5.27
N HIS A 39 -6.87 4.24 -5.00
CA HIS A 39 -7.47 5.38 -5.71
C HIS A 39 -7.29 6.71 -4.98
N ILE A 40 -6.45 6.75 -3.96
CA ILE A 40 -6.15 7.98 -3.24
C ILE A 40 -5.51 9.00 -4.17
N HIS A 41 -6.18 10.12 -4.33
CA HIS A 41 -5.74 11.23 -5.18
C HIS A 41 -5.09 12.33 -4.32
N LYS A 42 -4.18 13.10 -4.91
CA LYS A 42 -3.38 14.10 -4.18
C LYS A 42 -4.23 15.23 -3.58
N ASP A 43 -5.37 15.56 -4.18
CA ASP A 43 -6.32 16.57 -3.70
C ASP A 43 -7.25 16.09 -2.57
N GLN A 44 -7.23 14.80 -2.24
CA GLN A 44 -8.04 14.23 -1.16
C GLN A 44 -7.36 14.37 0.21
N ILE A 45 -6.12 14.87 0.24
CA ILE A 45 -5.35 15.10 1.46
C ILE A 45 -5.26 16.60 1.72
N GLU A 46 -5.76 17.01 2.88
CA GLU A 46 -5.62 18.37 3.41
C GLU A 46 -5.05 18.26 4.82
N ASP A 47 -3.90 18.89 5.06
CA ASP A 47 -3.10 18.76 6.28
C ASP A 47 -2.83 17.30 6.67
N ASP A 48 -3.48 16.82 7.74
CA ASP A 48 -3.42 15.45 8.22
C ASP A 48 -4.73 14.68 7.98
N ILE A 49 -5.69 15.24 7.24
CA ILE A 49 -6.98 14.62 6.98
C ILE A 49 -7.02 14.07 5.56
N TRP A 50 -7.32 12.77 5.46
CA TRP A 50 -7.73 12.14 4.22
C TRP A 50 -9.25 12.12 4.10
N THR A 51 -9.79 12.82 3.10
CA THR A 51 -11.21 12.76 2.74
C THR A 51 -11.41 11.72 1.63
N ILE A 52 -12.01 10.58 1.97
CA ILE A 52 -12.35 9.52 1.03
C ILE A 52 -13.70 9.85 0.38
N PRO A 53 -13.76 10.03 -0.95
CA PRO A 53 -15.02 10.29 -1.63
C PRO A 53 -16.01 9.13 -1.47
N ALA A 54 -17.31 9.46 -1.43
CA ALA A 54 -18.39 8.48 -1.33
C ALA A 54 -18.34 7.40 -2.43
N GLU A 55 -17.95 7.78 -3.66
CA GLU A 55 -17.80 6.84 -4.77
C GLU A 55 -16.71 5.77 -4.55
N ASN A 56 -15.72 6.06 -3.71
CA ASN A 56 -14.64 5.14 -3.38
C ASN A 56 -14.98 4.27 -2.17
N MET A 57 -16.03 4.61 -1.45
CA MET A 57 -16.54 3.85 -0.31
C MET A 57 -17.44 2.72 -0.80
N LYS A 58 -17.35 1.57 -0.12
CA LYS A 58 -18.27 0.46 -0.38
C LYS A 58 -19.57 0.70 0.37
N GLY A 59 -20.64 0.99 -0.36
CA GLY A 59 -22.00 1.17 0.15
C GLY A 59 -22.99 1.45 -0.99
N ARG A 60 -24.24 1.76 -0.66
CA ARG A 60 -25.25 2.15 -1.68
C ARG A 60 -24.96 3.57 -2.16
N ARG A 61 -25.08 3.80 -3.48
CA ARG A 61 -24.74 5.07 -4.13
C ARG A 61 -25.43 6.29 -3.48
N ASP A 62 -26.67 6.11 -3.02
CA ASP A 62 -27.49 7.21 -2.48
C ASP A 62 -27.48 7.31 -0.94
N ALA A 63 -26.71 6.44 -0.26
CA ALA A 63 -26.66 6.39 1.21
C ALA A 63 -25.25 6.45 1.77
N THR A 64 -24.23 6.49 0.91
CA THR A 64 -22.83 6.50 1.34
C THR A 64 -22.31 7.93 1.25
N THR A 65 -21.76 8.42 2.36
CA THR A 65 -21.15 9.76 2.42
C THR A 65 -19.63 9.67 2.29
N GLU A 66 -18.99 10.81 2.12
CA GLU A 66 -17.54 10.91 2.29
C GLU A 66 -17.12 10.44 3.70
N PHE A 67 -15.90 9.92 3.80
CA PHE A 67 -15.33 9.46 5.06
C PHE A 67 -14.00 10.16 5.32
N ARG A 68 -13.92 10.87 6.44
CA ARG A 68 -12.72 11.62 6.83
C ARG A 68 -11.87 10.81 7.79
N VAL A 69 -10.58 10.72 7.51
CA VAL A 69 -9.63 9.95 8.30
C VAL A 69 -8.44 10.80 8.69
N PRO A 70 -8.19 10.98 10.00
CA PRO A 70 -6.93 11.50 10.48
C PRO A 70 -5.77 10.55 10.10
N LEU A 71 -4.73 11.09 9.50
CA LEU A 71 -3.50 10.42 9.13
C LEU A 71 -2.47 10.63 10.24
N SER A 72 -1.78 9.55 10.60
CA SER A 72 -0.66 9.69 11.53
C SER A 72 0.56 10.24 10.80
N THR A 73 1.52 10.80 11.52
CA THR A 73 2.81 11.25 10.95
C THR A 73 3.46 10.18 10.08
N LYS A 74 3.40 8.91 10.51
CA LYS A 74 3.94 7.77 9.74
C LYS A 74 3.20 7.55 8.41
N ALA A 75 1.89 7.76 8.39
CA ALA A 75 1.10 7.65 7.16
C ALA A 75 1.42 8.81 6.20
N LEU A 76 1.56 10.03 6.73
CA LEU A 76 1.98 11.20 5.95
C LEU A 76 3.38 11.02 5.33
N GLU A 77 4.34 10.50 6.10
CA GLU A 77 5.67 10.15 5.56
C GLU A 77 5.59 9.17 4.37
N ILE A 78 4.73 8.16 4.46
CA ILE A 78 4.54 7.18 3.39
C ILE A 78 3.91 7.82 2.16
N LEU A 79 2.92 8.70 2.35
CA LEU A 79 2.28 9.43 1.26
C LEU A 79 3.26 10.37 0.59
N GLU A 80 4.13 11.05 1.34
CA GLU A 80 5.15 11.93 0.75
C GLU A 80 6.17 11.13 -0.06
N GLN A 81 6.64 10.00 0.46
CA GLN A 81 7.49 9.07 -0.31
C GLN A 81 6.79 8.60 -1.60
N ALA A 82 5.49 8.31 -1.53
CA ALA A 82 4.71 7.89 -2.68
C ALA A 82 4.51 9.02 -3.70
N ARG A 83 4.33 10.26 -3.21
CA ARG A 83 4.17 11.46 -4.03
C ARG A 83 5.39 11.71 -4.92
N LEU A 84 6.59 11.51 -4.39
CA LEU A 84 7.86 11.65 -5.10
C LEU A 84 8.09 10.58 -6.17
N LEU A 85 7.55 9.38 -5.98
CA LEU A 85 7.67 8.27 -6.92
C LEU A 85 6.55 8.21 -7.95
N SER A 86 5.39 8.77 -7.62
CA SER A 86 4.22 8.75 -8.48
C SER A 86 4.39 9.66 -9.69
N ARG A 87 3.97 9.15 -10.85
CA ARG A 87 4.01 9.85 -12.14
C ARG A 87 2.69 10.47 -12.55
N ASN A 88 1.67 10.45 -11.69
CA ASN A 88 0.36 11.06 -11.94
C ASN A 88 -0.26 11.63 -10.65
N ASN A 89 -1.57 11.91 -10.68
CA ASN A 89 -2.26 12.51 -9.55
C ASN A 89 -2.69 11.53 -8.45
N PHE A 90 -2.51 10.23 -8.64
CA PHE A 90 -2.69 9.23 -7.57
C PHE A 90 -1.40 9.13 -6.76
N PHE A 91 -1.48 8.90 -5.45
CA PHE A 91 -0.24 8.63 -4.68
C PHE A 91 0.40 7.30 -5.09
N PHE A 92 -0.42 6.29 -5.36
CA PHE A 92 0.07 4.97 -5.75
C PHE A 92 -0.13 4.73 -7.24
N SER A 93 0.81 5.22 -8.05
CA SER A 93 0.86 4.95 -9.49
C SER A 93 2.25 4.53 -9.90
N ALA A 94 2.38 3.26 -10.32
CA ALA A 94 3.66 2.71 -10.77
C ALA A 94 3.94 2.98 -12.26
N THR A 95 2.90 3.03 -13.09
CA THR A 95 3.01 3.13 -14.56
C THR A 95 2.64 4.52 -15.09
N GLY A 96 2.08 5.41 -14.26
CA GLY A 96 1.52 6.69 -14.68
C GLY A 96 0.13 6.59 -15.31
N ARG A 97 -0.30 5.40 -15.76
CA ARG A 97 -1.56 5.17 -16.48
C ARG A 97 -2.75 4.84 -15.55
N GLY A 98 -2.82 5.52 -14.41
CA GLY A 98 -3.89 5.36 -13.42
C GLY A 98 -3.42 4.89 -12.04
N PRO A 99 -4.34 4.45 -11.18
CA PRO A 99 -4.05 3.96 -9.84
C PRO A 99 -3.35 2.59 -9.88
N LEU A 100 -2.79 2.18 -8.74
CA LEU A 100 -2.16 0.86 -8.59
C LEU A 100 -3.18 -0.24 -8.91
N VAL A 101 -2.77 -1.18 -9.76
CA VAL A 101 -3.61 -2.32 -10.15
C VAL A 101 -3.80 -3.26 -8.95
N GLU A 102 -5.01 -3.80 -8.79
CA GLU A 102 -5.42 -4.58 -7.61
C GLU A 102 -4.52 -5.78 -7.34
N THR A 103 -4.18 -6.48 -8.41
CA THR A 103 -3.40 -7.72 -8.36
C THR A 103 -1.97 -7.49 -7.91
N PHE A 104 -1.41 -6.29 -8.05
CA PHE A 104 -0.01 -6.04 -7.73
C PHE A 104 0.31 -6.24 -6.24
N MET A 105 -0.56 -5.80 -5.34
CA MET A 105 -0.35 -5.97 -3.90
C MET A 105 -0.39 -7.47 -3.53
N SER A 106 -1.37 -8.20 -4.05
CA SER A 106 -1.51 -9.65 -3.84
C SER A 106 -0.36 -10.45 -4.45
N LEU A 107 0.07 -10.11 -5.68
CA LEU A 107 1.21 -10.72 -6.35
C LEU A 107 2.50 -10.44 -5.59
N TYR A 108 2.67 -9.22 -5.08
CA TYR A 108 3.83 -8.85 -4.29
C TYR A 108 3.88 -9.62 -2.96
N MET A 109 2.75 -9.76 -2.26
CA MET A 109 2.67 -10.60 -1.06
C MET A 109 2.97 -12.07 -1.38
N LYS A 110 2.40 -12.62 -2.46
CA LYS A 110 2.73 -13.98 -2.92
C LYS A 110 4.22 -14.11 -3.20
N LYS A 111 4.82 -13.16 -3.91
CA LYS A 111 6.26 -13.15 -4.21
C LYS A 111 7.08 -13.13 -2.93
N LEU A 112 6.76 -12.27 -1.96
CA LEU A 112 7.48 -12.17 -0.68
C LEU A 112 7.21 -13.33 0.29
N VAL A 113 6.10 -14.05 0.18
CA VAL A 113 5.84 -15.25 0.99
C VAL A 113 6.50 -16.48 0.35
N LEU A 114 6.54 -16.55 -0.99
CA LEU A 114 7.18 -17.63 -1.74
C LEU A 114 8.70 -17.46 -1.86
N MET A 115 9.22 -16.23 -1.80
CA MET A 115 10.66 -15.94 -1.84
C MET A 115 11.46 -16.42 -0.63
N PRO A 116 11.02 -16.31 0.65
CA PRO A 116 11.76 -16.89 1.77
C PRO A 116 11.89 -18.41 1.64
N ALA A 117 10.88 -19.09 1.07
CA ALA A 117 10.97 -20.52 0.75
C ALA A 117 11.98 -20.82 -0.37
N ARG A 118 12.11 -19.95 -1.38
CA ARG A 118 13.11 -20.09 -2.47
C ARG A 118 14.53 -19.69 -2.07
N MET A 119 14.68 -18.72 -1.17
CA MET A 119 15.99 -18.30 -0.65
C MET A 119 16.57 -19.32 0.35
N ALA A 120 15.72 -20.11 1.03
CA ALA A 120 16.16 -21.23 1.85
C ALA A 120 16.75 -22.39 1.04
N PHE A 121 16.41 -22.51 -0.26
CA PHE A 121 16.97 -23.53 -1.16
C PHE A 121 18.18 -23.04 -1.98
N GLY A 122 18.33 -21.73 -2.18
CA GLY A 122 19.37 -21.16 -3.06
C GLY A 122 20.73 -20.88 -2.41
N LEU A 123 20.86 -21.04 -1.09
CA LEU A 123 22.12 -20.79 -0.36
C LEU A 123 22.80 -22.06 0.16
N VAL A 124 22.20 -23.25 -0.06
CA VAL A 124 22.77 -24.54 0.37
C VAL A 124 23.55 -25.24 -0.76
N TYR A 125 23.54 -24.72 -1.99
CA TYR A 125 24.18 -25.34 -3.17
C TYR A 125 25.19 -24.44 -3.91
N ALA A 126 25.82 -23.48 -3.22
CA ALA A 126 26.86 -22.62 -3.82
C ALA A 126 28.21 -22.65 -3.09
N ILE A 127 28.38 -23.51 -2.08
CA ILE A 127 29.67 -23.75 -1.43
C ILE A 127 29.70 -25.23 -1.02
N GLY A 128 30.24 -26.08 -1.89
CA GLY A 128 30.36 -27.52 -1.71
C GLY A 128 30.91 -28.16 -2.97
#